data_AF-A0A5D4TWN0-F1
#
_entry.id   AF-A0A5D4TWN0-F1
#
_cell.length_a   1.000
_cell.length_b   1.000
_cell.length_c   1.000
_cell.angle_alpha   90.00
_cell.angle_beta   90.00
_cell.angle_gamma   90.00
#
_symmetry.space_group_name_H-M   'P 1'
#
loop_
_entity.id
_entity.type
_entity.pdbx_description
1 polymer ?
#
loop_
_entity_poly.entity_id
_entity_poly.type
_entity_poly.pdbx_seq_one_letter_code
_entity_poly.pdbx_strand_id
1 'polypeptide(L)'
;MKLYMIVLLRSLLFVSLAIMVYDVVWIQQQFELMGRGYIEGFSANVSTLMGQVFIVITIILVILNVIQMFAMKKKRQAKVEDYILPEYDASDERSVEITGRAVRIAFGFILLSSFLLLGSYMLVPTYFLDFVWYPMFTTAAIPIIGLAAYLISFKVLYSR
;
A
#
# COMPACT_ATOMS: atom_id res chain seq x y z
N MET A 1 13.41 -12.33 -7.83
CA MET A 1 12.40 -11.81 -8.78
C MET A 1 10.99 -11.77 -8.21
N LYS A 2 10.47 -12.85 -7.59
CA LYS A 2 9.09 -12.88 -7.05
C LYS A 2 8.80 -11.79 -6.01
N LEU A 3 9.71 -11.59 -5.04
CA LEU A 3 9.53 -10.61 -3.96
C LEU A 3 9.38 -9.16 -4.45
N TYR A 4 10.26 -8.71 -5.35
CA TYR A 4 10.21 -7.36 -5.94
C TYR A 4 8.89 -7.11 -6.66
N MET A 5 8.42 -8.09 -7.44
CA MET A 5 7.16 -7.99 -8.16
C MET A 5 5.97 -7.91 -7.20
N ILE A 6 5.96 -8.71 -6.13
CA ILE A 6 4.89 -8.68 -5.11
C ILE A 6 4.88 -7.33 -4.38
N VAL A 7 6.04 -6.85 -3.94
CA VAL A 7 6.18 -5.54 -3.26
C VAL A 7 5.73 -4.40 -4.17
N LEU A 8 6.15 -4.41 -5.43
CA LEU A 8 5.76 -3.41 -6.42
C LEU A 8 4.24 -3.43 -6.65
N LEU A 9 3.65 -4.60 -6.91
CA LEU A 9 2.22 -4.72 -7.19
C LEU A 9 1.36 -4.34 -5.98
N ARG A 10 1.75 -4.74 -4.77
CA ARG A 10 1.06 -4.33 -3.54
C ARG A 10 1.19 -2.83 -3.28
N SER A 11 2.34 -2.25 -3.58
CA SER A 11 2.52 -0.79 -3.49
C SER A 11 1.62 -0.07 -4.51
N LEU A 12 1.56 -0.57 -5.74
CA LEU A 12 0.67 -0.06 -6.79
C LEU A 12 -0.82 -0.18 -6.41
N LEU A 13 -1.21 -1.23 -5.67
CA LEU A 13 -2.57 -1.35 -5.13
C LEU A 13 -2.90 -0.22 -4.14
N PHE A 14 -1.99 0.09 -3.21
CA PHE A 14 -2.22 1.19 -2.27
C PHE A 14 -2.27 2.55 -2.98
N VAL A 15 -1.41 2.75 -3.99
CA VAL A 15 -1.44 3.96 -4.82
C VAL A 15 -2.74 4.05 -5.62
N SER A 16 -3.19 2.97 -6.25
CA SER A 16 -4.42 2.98 -7.05
C SER A 16 -5.66 3.16 -6.18
N LEU A 17 -5.68 2.62 -4.97
CA LEU A 17 -6.74 2.85 -4.00
C LEU A 17 -6.80 4.32 -3.58
N ALA A 18 -5.65 4.96 -3.32
CA ALA A 18 -5.58 6.39 -3.04
C ALA A 18 -6.12 7.23 -4.21
N ILE A 19 -5.68 6.93 -5.44
CA ILE A 19 -6.15 7.65 -6.63
C ILE A 19 -7.65 7.44 -6.87
N MET A 20 -8.19 6.24 -6.62
CA MET A 20 -9.61 5.95 -6.79
C MET A 20 -10.50 6.83 -5.88
N VAL A 21 -10.07 7.07 -4.65
CA VAL A 21 -10.86 7.88 -3.69
C VAL A 21 -10.62 9.39 -3.83
N TYR A 22 -9.60 9.81 -4.60
CA TYR A 22 -9.19 11.20 -4.72
C TYR A 22 -10.33 12.14 -5.09
N ASP A 23 -11.07 11.85 -6.16
CA ASP A 23 -12.14 12.72 -6.64
C ASP A 23 -13.24 12.91 -5.58
N VAL A 24 -13.58 11.85 -4.83
CA VAL A 24 -14.58 11.90 -3.75
C VAL A 24 -14.09 12.79 -2.61
N VAL A 25 -12.86 12.59 -2.15
CA VAL A 25 -12.29 13.37 -1.05
C VAL A 25 -12.11 14.83 -1.48
N TRP A 26 -11.70 15.07 -2.73
CA TRP A 26 -11.55 16.42 -3.28
C TRP A 26 -12.88 17.15 -3.34
N ILE A 27 -13.93 16.53 -3.87
CA ILE A 27 -15.28 17.14 -3.92
C ILE A 27 -15.77 17.48 -2.51
N GLN A 28 -15.58 16.58 -1.54
CA GLN A 28 -15.95 16.85 -0.14
C GLN A 28 -15.18 18.04 0.44
N GLN A 29 -13.88 18.15 0.16
CA GLN A 29 -13.10 19.32 0.56
C GLN A 29 -13.63 20.61 -0.07
N GLN A 30 -14.00 20.60 -1.36
CA GLN A 30 -14.55 21.78 -2.00
C GLN A 30 -15.88 22.23 -1.37
N PHE A 31 -16.76 21.29 -0.99
CA PHE A 31 -17.95 21.62 -0.21
C PHE A 31 -17.63 22.24 1.15
N GLU A 32 -16.63 21.73 1.85
CA GLU A 32 -16.18 22.30 3.14
C GLU A 32 -15.59 23.71 2.97
N LEU A 33 -14.77 23.92 1.94
CA LEU A 33 -14.20 25.22 1.61
C LEU A 33 -15.29 26.25 1.28
N MET A 34 -16.32 25.84 0.53
CA MET A 34 -17.48 26.68 0.23
C MET A 34 -18.29 26.98 1.49
N GLY A 35 -18.56 25.97 2.33
CA GLY A 35 -19.28 26.14 3.59
C GLY A 35 -18.58 27.08 4.57
N ARG A 36 -17.25 27.18 4.49
CA ARG A 36 -16.41 28.11 5.26
C ARG A 36 -16.21 29.47 4.60
N GLY A 37 -16.74 29.68 3.39
CA GLY A 37 -16.62 30.94 2.65
C GLY A 37 -15.25 31.19 2.01
N TYR A 38 -14.40 30.16 1.86
CA TYR A 38 -13.11 30.28 1.17
C TYR A 38 -13.28 30.33 -0.36
N ILE A 39 -14.36 29.76 -0.88
CA ILE A 39 -14.69 29.74 -2.32
C ILE A 39 -16.18 30.01 -2.54
N GLU A 40 -16.52 30.61 -3.69
CA GLU A 40 -17.91 30.93 -4.06
C GLU A 40 -18.61 29.79 -4.83
N GLY A 41 -17.84 28.88 -5.41
CA GLY A 41 -18.34 27.84 -6.32
C GLY A 41 -17.22 26.93 -6.80
N PHE A 42 -17.57 25.71 -7.19
CA PHE A 42 -16.66 24.81 -7.92
C PHE A 42 -17.42 24.00 -8.96
N SER A 43 -16.73 23.61 -10.03
CA SER A 43 -17.21 22.62 -10.99
C SER A 43 -16.37 21.35 -10.85
N ALA A 44 -17.03 20.20 -10.93
CA ALA A 44 -16.38 18.91 -10.84
C ALA A 44 -16.76 18.06 -12.05
N ASN A 45 -15.76 17.44 -12.68
CA ASN A 45 -15.98 16.41 -13.68
C ASN A 45 -15.66 15.06 -13.05
N VAL A 46 -16.70 14.31 -12.69
CA VAL A 46 -16.55 12.99 -12.07
C VAL A 46 -16.38 11.94 -13.16
N SER A 47 -15.18 11.34 -13.22
CA SER A 47 -14.86 10.26 -14.13
C SER A 47 -14.78 8.93 -13.39
N THR A 48 -15.21 7.86 -14.04
CA THR A 48 -15.07 6.49 -13.50
C THR A 48 -13.72 5.85 -13.81
N LEU A 49 -12.85 6.54 -14.56
CA LEU A 49 -11.56 6.04 -15.04
C LEU A 49 -10.67 5.53 -13.90
N MET A 50 -10.57 6.28 -12.80
CA MET A 50 -9.69 5.91 -11.69
C MET A 50 -10.19 4.67 -10.95
N GLY A 51 -11.51 4.51 -10.82
CA GLY A 51 -12.13 3.28 -10.33
C GLY A 51 -11.85 2.08 -11.25
N GLN A 52 -11.93 2.28 -12.57
CA GLN A 52 -11.59 1.24 -13.54
C GLN A 52 -10.12 0.82 -13.46
N VAL A 53 -9.19 1.76 -13.30
CA VAL A 53 -7.76 1.47 -13.10
C VAL A 53 -7.53 0.64 -11.83
N PHE A 54 -8.17 1.00 -10.71
CA PHE A 54 -8.11 0.21 -9.48
C PHE A 54 -8.64 -1.22 -9.68
N ILE A 55 -9.77 -1.38 -10.36
CA ILE A 55 -10.36 -2.69 -10.66
C ILE A 55 -9.38 -3.53 -11.49
N VAL A 56 -8.77 -2.98 -12.54
CA VAL A 56 -7.78 -3.68 -13.37
C VAL A 56 -6.58 -4.14 -12.55
N ILE A 57 -6.01 -3.26 -11.73
CA ILE A 57 -4.86 -3.60 -10.86
C ILE A 57 -5.24 -4.68 -9.86
N THR A 58 -6.43 -4.60 -9.27
CA THR A 58 -6.96 -5.59 -8.33
C THR A 58 -7.13 -6.95 -9.00
N ILE A 59 -7.72 -7.00 -10.20
CA ILE A 59 -7.89 -8.23 -10.98
C ILE A 59 -6.53 -8.87 -11.28
N ILE A 60 -5.54 -8.09 -11.73
CA ILE A 60 -4.17 -8.59 -11.99
C ILE A 60 -3.59 -9.21 -10.71
N LEU A 61 -3.73 -8.55 -9.57
CA LEU A 61 -3.27 -9.07 -8.28
C LEU A 61 -3.98 -10.36 -7.88
N VAL A 62 -5.30 -10.44 -8.03
CA VAL A 62 -6.07 -11.66 -7.73
C VAL A 62 -5.61 -12.80 -8.63
N ILE A 63 -5.48 -12.57 -9.93
CA ILE A 63 -4.99 -13.59 -10.89
C ILE A 63 -3.60 -14.09 -10.49
N LEU A 64 -2.67 -13.18 -10.16
CA LEU A 64 -1.32 -13.56 -9.75
C LEU A 64 -1.29 -14.36 -8.45
N ASN A 65 -2.09 -13.97 -7.45
CA ASN A 65 -2.22 -14.73 -6.20
C ASN A 65 -2.82 -16.11 -6.45
N VAL A 66 -3.84 -16.22 -7.31
CA VAL A 66 -4.46 -17.49 -7.70
C VAL A 66 -3.44 -18.39 -8.43
N ILE A 67 -2.70 -17.85 -9.41
CA ILE A 67 -1.64 -18.58 -10.12
C ILE A 67 -0.58 -19.08 -9.13
N GLN A 68 -0.15 -18.23 -8.18
CA GLN A 68 0.79 -18.62 -7.14
C GLN A 68 0.23 -19.76 -6.28
N MET A 69 -1.01 -19.64 -5.82
CA MET A 69 -1.68 -20.67 -5.02
C MET A 69 -1.73 -22.02 -5.74
N PHE A 70 -2.08 -22.04 -7.03
CA PHE A 70 -2.09 -23.25 -7.85
C PHE A 70 -0.69 -23.82 -8.11
N ALA A 71 0.32 -22.96 -8.32
CA ALA A 71 1.70 -23.39 -8.47
C ALA A 71 2.25 -24.03 -7.18
N MET A 72 1.83 -23.54 -6.00
CA MET A 72 2.23 -24.07 -4.71
C MET A 72 1.54 -25.39 -4.37
N LYS A 73 0.26 -25.55 -4.75
CA LYS A 73 -0.49 -26.82 -4.57
C LYS A 73 0.16 -28.02 -5.29
N LYS A 74 0.97 -27.78 -6.33
CA LYS A 74 1.74 -28.81 -7.02
C LYS A 74 2.95 -29.32 -6.22
N LYS A 75 3.37 -28.61 -5.16
CA LYS A 75 4.45 -29.05 -4.27
C LYS A 75 3.87 -29.90 -3.12
N ARG A 76 4.24 -31.19 -3.07
CA ARG A 76 3.73 -32.18 -2.09
C ARG A 76 4.05 -31.89 -0.61
N GLN A 77 4.89 -30.90 -0.30
CA GLN A 77 5.30 -30.55 1.07
C GLN A 77 4.92 -29.11 1.49
N ALA A 78 4.08 -28.41 0.73
CA ALA A 78 3.71 -27.03 1.05
C ALA A 78 2.86 -26.97 2.34
N LYS A 79 3.32 -26.22 3.35
CA LYS A 79 2.54 -25.93 4.57
C LYS A 79 1.55 -24.81 4.30
N VAL A 80 0.50 -24.69 5.14
CA VAL A 80 -0.54 -23.64 5.01
C VAL A 80 0.08 -22.22 5.00
N GLU A 81 1.16 -22.03 5.76
CA GLU A 81 1.94 -20.79 5.84
C GLU A 81 2.48 -20.34 4.47
N ASP A 82 2.88 -21.29 3.63
CA ASP A 82 3.42 -21.06 2.28
C ASP A 82 2.35 -20.52 1.32
N TYR A 83 1.07 -20.80 1.59
CA TYR A 83 -0.04 -20.31 0.77
C TYR A 83 -0.38 -18.85 1.07
N ILE A 84 -0.11 -18.38 2.29
CA ILE A 84 -0.41 -17.01 2.74
C ILE A 84 0.75 -16.07 2.39
N LEU A 85 1.99 -16.56 2.43
CA LEU A 85 3.21 -15.79 2.14
C LEU A 85 4.11 -16.49 1.10
N PRO A 86 3.71 -16.54 -0.19
CA PRO A 86 4.48 -17.19 -1.27
C PRO A 86 5.77 -16.45 -1.65
N GLU A 87 6.18 -15.49 -0.82
CA GLU A 87 7.28 -14.55 -1.02
C GLU A 87 8.66 -15.18 -0.77
N TYR A 88 8.71 -16.21 0.08
CA TYR A 88 9.92 -16.92 0.48
C TYR A 88 9.70 -18.45 0.42
N ASP A 89 10.79 -19.21 0.39
CA ASP A 89 10.71 -20.66 0.48
C ASP A 89 10.57 -21.07 1.95
N ALA A 90 9.38 -21.51 2.33
CA ALA A 90 9.10 -21.92 3.70
C ALA A 90 9.64 -23.30 4.06
N SER A 91 10.14 -24.06 3.09
CA SER A 91 10.90 -25.29 3.35
C SER A 91 12.33 -25.01 3.80
N ASP A 92 12.82 -23.78 3.56
CA ASP A 92 14.15 -23.34 3.97
C ASP A 92 14.07 -22.55 5.29
N GLU A 93 14.55 -23.15 6.38
CA GLU A 93 14.58 -22.53 7.71
C GLU A 93 15.32 -21.19 7.73
N ARG A 94 16.37 -21.04 6.91
CA ARG A 94 17.11 -19.78 6.79
C ARG A 94 16.23 -18.69 6.18
N SER A 95 15.49 -19.02 5.14
CA SER A 95 14.55 -18.10 4.49
C SER A 95 13.41 -17.69 5.43
N VAL A 96 12.93 -18.60 6.27
CA VAL A 96 11.92 -18.31 7.31
C VAL A 96 12.48 -17.33 8.35
N GLU A 97 13.68 -17.58 8.88
CA GLU A 97 14.30 -16.74 9.89
C GLU A 97 14.55 -15.31 9.36
N ILE A 98 15.11 -15.21 8.15
CA ILE A 98 15.37 -13.93 7.48
C ILE A 98 14.07 -13.15 7.29
N THR A 99 13.01 -13.82 6.83
CA THR A 99 11.69 -13.19 6.65
C THR A 99 11.15 -12.68 7.99
N GLY A 100 11.19 -13.49 9.05
CA GLY A 100 10.73 -13.08 10.37
C GLY A 100 11.50 -11.88 10.95
N ARG A 101 12.80 -11.75 10.66
CA ARG A 101 13.58 -10.56 11.01
C ARG A 101 13.19 -9.35 10.14
N ALA A 102 13.05 -9.53 8.84
CA ALA A 102 12.66 -8.46 7.91
C ALA A 102 11.26 -7.90 8.22
N VAL A 103 10.29 -8.76 8.57
CA VAL A 103 8.94 -8.34 8.97
C VAL A 103 8.95 -7.52 10.26
N ARG A 104 9.75 -7.91 11.27
CA ARG A 104 9.89 -7.14 12.51
C ARG A 104 10.46 -5.75 12.26
N ILE A 105 11.45 -5.63 11.38
CA ILE A 105 12.01 -4.32 10.97
C ILE A 105 10.93 -3.51 10.25
N ALA A 106 10.25 -4.10 9.27
CA ALA A 106 9.19 -3.44 8.51
C ALA A 106 8.05 -2.93 9.41
N PHE A 107 7.64 -3.72 10.40
CA PHE A 107 6.65 -3.32 11.39
C PHE A 107 7.11 -2.11 12.22
N GLY A 108 8.38 -2.07 12.64
CA GLY A 108 8.96 -0.90 13.30
C GLY A 108 8.89 0.36 12.43
N PHE A 109 9.19 0.24 11.14
CA PHE A 109 9.07 1.34 10.18
C PHE A 109 7.61 1.78 9.98
N ILE A 110 6.65 0.85 9.93
CA ILE A 110 5.22 1.17 9.86
C ILE A 110 4.78 1.95 11.10
N LEU A 111 5.16 1.51 12.30
CA LEU A 111 4.81 2.22 13.53
C LEU A 111 5.38 3.64 13.53
N LEU A 112 6.68 3.77 13.26
CA LEU A 112 7.35 5.07 13.23
C LEU A 112 6.72 6.01 12.17
N SER A 113 6.51 5.51 10.94
CA SER A 113 5.91 6.32 9.87
C SER A 113 4.47 6.69 10.19
N SER A 114 3.69 5.79 10.79
CA SER A 114 2.33 6.07 11.24
C SER A 114 2.31 7.21 12.25
N PHE A 115 3.18 7.18 13.27
CA PHE A 115 3.26 8.25 14.26
C PHE A 115 3.61 9.60 13.62
N LEU A 116 4.61 9.63 12.74
CA LEU A 116 5.05 10.87 12.10
C LEU A 116 4.03 11.43 11.12
N LEU A 117 3.44 10.57 10.28
CA LEU A 117 2.50 10.98 9.23
C LEU A 117 1.12 11.32 9.81
N LEU A 118 0.62 10.58 10.80
CA LEU A 118 -0.61 10.98 11.49
C LEU A 118 -0.40 12.24 12.32
N GLY A 119 0.76 12.36 12.98
CA GLY A 119 1.13 13.57 13.70
C GLY A 119 1.14 14.80 12.79
N SER A 120 1.64 14.66 11.55
CA SER A 120 1.67 15.78 10.60
C SER A 120 0.30 16.24 10.14
N TYR A 121 -0.80 15.51 10.42
CA TYR A 121 -2.16 15.94 10.06
C TYR A 121 -2.61 17.15 10.88
N MET A 122 -1.95 17.46 12.00
CA MET A 122 -2.16 18.71 12.72
C MET A 122 -1.86 19.96 11.86
N LEU A 123 -1.06 19.82 10.80
CA LEU A 123 -0.73 20.90 9.86
C LEU A 123 -1.82 21.12 8.81
N VAL A 124 -2.77 20.19 8.66
CA VAL A 124 -3.79 20.24 7.61
C VAL A 124 -4.69 21.45 7.71
N PRO A 125 -5.30 21.77 8.87
CA PRO A 125 -6.21 22.92 8.97
C PRO A 125 -5.54 24.26 8.67
N THR A 126 -4.22 24.38 8.89
CA THR A 126 -3.49 25.65 8.80
C THR A 126 -2.76 25.83 7.47
N TYR A 127 -2.14 24.76 6.94
CA TYR A 127 -1.22 24.84 5.80
C TYR A 127 -1.66 23.99 4.60
N PHE A 128 -2.42 22.92 4.84
CA PHE A 128 -2.79 21.96 3.79
C PHE A 128 -4.30 21.90 3.55
N LEU A 129 -5.04 22.94 3.94
CA LEU A 129 -6.51 22.94 3.87
C LEU A 129 -7.04 22.79 2.44
N ASP A 130 -6.27 23.21 1.43
CA ASP A 130 -6.62 23.14 0.01
C ASP A 130 -5.94 21.96 -0.72
N PHE A 131 -5.21 21.13 0.03
CA PHE A 131 -4.36 20.08 -0.52
C PHE A 131 -4.87 18.69 -0.08
N VAL A 132 -6.01 18.24 -0.62
CA VAL A 132 -6.60 16.90 -0.37
C VAL A 132 -5.59 15.77 -0.57
N TRP A 133 -4.70 15.93 -1.54
CA TRP A 133 -3.71 14.92 -1.87
C TRP A 133 -2.81 14.60 -0.66
N TYR A 134 -2.58 15.55 0.24
CA TYR A 134 -1.68 15.38 1.38
C TYR A 134 -2.15 14.25 2.31
N PRO A 135 -3.26 14.36 3.07
CA PRO A 135 -3.68 13.31 4.01
C PRO A 135 -3.96 11.98 3.31
N MET A 136 -4.37 12.01 2.04
CA MET A 136 -4.66 10.82 1.26
C MET A 136 -3.39 10.02 0.93
N PHE A 137 -2.39 10.65 0.30
CA PHE A 137 -1.17 9.97 -0.10
C PHE A 137 -0.25 9.67 1.07
N THR A 138 -0.24 10.50 2.12
CA THR A 138 0.51 10.18 3.36
C THR A 138 -0.08 8.95 4.05
N THR A 139 -1.41 8.78 4.09
CA THR A 139 -2.03 7.56 4.62
C THR A 139 -1.63 6.34 3.78
N ALA A 140 -1.73 6.46 2.46
CA ALA A 140 -1.36 5.37 1.55
C ALA A 140 0.15 5.03 1.58
N ALA A 141 1.00 6.00 1.93
CA ALA A 141 2.43 5.80 2.05
C ALA A 141 2.82 4.90 3.24
N ILE A 142 2.02 4.83 4.31
CA ILE A 142 2.32 4.00 5.49
C ILE A 142 2.59 2.52 5.11
N PRO A 143 1.65 1.80 4.46
CA PRO A 143 1.90 0.42 4.06
C PRO A 143 2.99 0.30 2.99
N ILE A 144 3.17 1.30 2.12
CA ILE A 144 4.23 1.32 1.09
C ILE A 144 5.62 1.41 1.75
N ILE A 145 5.79 2.25 2.77
CA ILE A 145 7.02 2.35 3.57
C ILE A 145 7.32 1.00 4.23
N GLY A 146 6.29 0.34 4.79
CA GLY A 146 6.42 -1.00 5.35
C GLY A 146 6.91 -2.03 4.33
N LEU A 147 6.31 -2.06 3.15
CA LEU A 147 6.71 -2.96 2.06
C LEU A 147 8.14 -2.67 1.56
N ALA A 148 8.52 -1.39 1.45
CA ALA A 148 9.87 -0.99 1.06
C ALA A 148 10.90 -1.39 2.13
N ALA A 149 10.63 -1.12 3.40
CA ALA A 149 11.48 -1.51 4.53
C ALA A 149 11.65 -3.03 4.60
N TYR A 150 10.56 -3.78 4.38
CA TYR A 150 10.61 -5.24 4.29
C TYR A 150 11.52 -5.72 3.16
N LEU A 151 11.35 -5.19 1.94
CA LEU A 151 12.16 -5.57 0.77
C LEU A 151 13.65 -5.28 1.00
N ILE A 152 13.97 -4.09 1.52
CA ILE A 152 15.34 -3.67 1.81
C ILE A 152 15.95 -4.59 2.89
N SER A 153 15.23 -4.80 3.99
CA SER A 153 15.70 -5.61 5.11
C SER A 153 15.92 -7.07 4.70
N PHE A 154 14.98 -7.64 3.94
CA PHE A 154 15.11 -8.99 3.40
C PHE A 154 16.37 -9.11 2.54
N LYS A 155 16.60 -8.16 1.62
CA LYS A 155 17.77 -8.17 0.75
C LYS A 155 19.08 -8.10 1.53
N VAL A 156 19.16 -7.19 2.51
CA VAL A 156 20.35 -7.02 3.34
C VAL A 156 20.65 -8.29 4.15
N LEU A 157 19.62 -8.87 4.78
CA LEU A 157 19.76 -10.07 5.60
C LEU A 157 20.06 -11.33 4.78
N TYR A 158 19.51 -11.45 3.57
CA TYR A 158 19.75 -12.59 2.68
C TYR A 158 21.14 -12.56 2.02
N SER A 159 21.73 -11.38 1.86
CA SER A 159 23.10 -11.23 1.34
C SER A 159 24.20 -11.51 2.36
N ARG A 160 23.87 -11.63 3.65
CA ARG A 160 24.78 -12.01 4.73
C ARG A 160 24.71 -13.51 4.98
#